data_AF-A0A4Y2QIS4-F1
#
_entry.id   AF-A0A4Y2QIS4-F1
#
_cell.length_a   1.000
_cell.length_b   1.000
_cell.length_c   1.000
_cell.angle_alpha   90.00
_cell.angle_beta   90.00
_cell.angle_gamma   90.00
#
_symmetry.space_group_name_H-M   'P 1'
#
loop_
_entity.id
_entity.type
_entity.pdbx_description
1 polymer ?
#
loop_
_entity_poly.entity_id
_entity_poly.type
_entity_poly.pdbx_seq_one_letter_code
_entity_poly.pdbx_strand_id
1 'polypeptide(L)'
;MHHGASRTVSKRTVPRLPHFLGFGIRRPTRVPLINASHRAARLVWAREHRKWTLEDWKRVAWSDESRFRLLHEDGRLRIWRQALEAMDPACQA
;
A
#
# COMPACT_ATOMS: atom_id res chain seq x y z
N MET A 1 -17.36 8.82 -44.58
CA MET A 1 -17.08 9.36 -43.22
C MET A 1 -18.02 8.65 -42.25
N HIS A 2 -17.51 7.73 -41.44
CA HIS A 2 -18.34 7.03 -40.45
C HIS A 2 -18.24 7.77 -39.12
N HIS A 3 -19.34 8.42 -38.73
CA HIS A 3 -19.51 8.94 -37.37
C HIS A 3 -19.50 7.74 -36.41
N GLY A 4 -18.42 7.60 -35.63
CA GLY A 4 -18.32 6.62 -34.57
C GLY A 4 -19.41 6.90 -33.54
N ALA A 5 -20.45 6.07 -33.51
CA ALA A 5 -21.51 6.15 -32.53
C ALA A 5 -20.91 6.02 -31.13
N SER A 6 -20.96 7.09 -30.34
CA SER A 6 -20.62 7.04 -28.92
C SER A 6 -21.65 6.14 -28.23
N ARG A 7 -21.23 4.92 -27.87
CA ARG A 7 -22.07 3.96 -27.14
C ARG A 7 -22.34 4.53 -25.73
N THR A 8 -23.57 4.92 -25.46
CA THR A 8 -24.01 5.34 -24.12
C THR A 8 -23.89 4.17 -23.15
N VAL A 9 -22.85 4.17 -22.32
CA VAL A 9 -22.62 3.14 -21.32
C VAL A 9 -23.56 3.38 -20.12
N SER A 10 -24.36 2.38 -19.76
CA SER A 10 -25.19 2.44 -18.55
C SER A 10 -24.32 2.55 -17.29
N LYS A 11 -24.75 3.34 -16.30
CA LYS A 11 -24.10 3.43 -14.97
C LYS A 11 -23.93 2.06 -14.30
N ARG A 12 -24.76 1.07 -14.65
CA ARG A 12 -24.67 -0.32 -14.16
C ARG A 12 -23.58 -1.14 -14.85
N THR A 13 -23.22 -0.81 -16.08
CA THR A 13 -22.23 -1.54 -16.88
C THR A 13 -20.81 -1.24 -16.40
N VAL A 14 -20.55 0.01 -16.01
CA VAL A 14 -19.24 0.49 -15.56
C VAL A 14 -18.66 -0.31 -14.39
N PRO A 15 -19.37 -0.59 -13.28
CA PRO A 15 -18.81 -1.39 -12.18
C PRO A 15 -18.84 -2.91 -12.44
N ARG A 16 -19.71 -3.39 -13.34
CA ARG A 16 -19.83 -4.84 -13.63
C ARG A 16 -18.69 -5.34 -14.50
N LEU A 17 -18.23 -4.54 -15.46
CA LEU A 17 -17.20 -4.96 -16.40
C LEU A 17 -15.86 -5.28 -15.69
N PRO A 18 -15.31 -4.43 -14.81
CA PRO A 18 -14.10 -4.77 -14.05
C PRO A 18 -14.28 -6.02 -13.19
N HIS A 19 -15.44 -6.18 -12.56
CA HIS A 19 -15.72 -7.35 -11.73
C HIS A 19 -15.79 -8.64 -12.55
N PHE A 20 -16.44 -8.60 -13.72
CA PHE A 20 -16.46 -9.71 -14.68
C PHE A 20 -15.04 -10.06 -15.18
N LEU A 21 -14.17 -9.06 -15.33
CA LEU A 21 -12.76 -9.22 -15.66
C LEU A 21 -11.88 -9.62 -14.45
N GLY A 22 -12.46 -9.92 -13.29
CA GLY A 22 -11.76 -10.39 -12.10
C GLY A 22 -11.13 -9.30 -11.22
N PHE A 23 -11.38 -8.01 -11.52
CA PHE A 23 -10.90 -6.90 -10.71
C PHE A 23 -11.81 -6.63 -9.52
N GLY A 24 -11.17 -6.36 -8.38
CA GLY A 24 -11.83 -5.95 -7.15
C GLY A 24 -11.28 -4.62 -6.64
N ILE A 25 -12.13 -3.89 -5.93
CA ILE A 25 -11.74 -2.66 -5.24
C ILE A 25 -10.98 -3.02 -3.96
N ARG A 26 -9.74 -2.54 -3.82
CA ARG A 26 -8.85 -2.82 -2.68
C ARG A 26 -8.22 -1.53 -2.16
N ARG A 27 -7.70 -1.58 -0.92
CA ARG A 27 -6.88 -0.49 -0.36
C ARG A 27 -5.43 -0.67 -0.80
N PRO A 28 -4.73 0.40 -1.21
CA PRO A 28 -3.29 0.34 -1.45
C PRO A 28 -2.54 0.03 -0.14
N THR A 29 -1.36 -0.55 -0.29
CA THR A 29 -0.47 -0.81 0.84
C THR A 29 0.13 0.52 1.30
N ARG A 30 -0.05 0.86 2.58
CA ARG A 30 0.48 2.08 3.21
C ARG A 30 1.87 1.88 3.84
N VAL A 31 2.40 0.66 3.79
CA VAL A 31 3.71 0.32 4.34
C VAL A 31 4.70 0.12 3.20
N PRO A 32 5.97 0.51 3.38
CA PRO A 32 7.00 0.25 2.38
C PRO A 32 7.12 -1.23 2.10
N LEU A 33 7.24 -1.60 0.82
CA LEU A 33 7.57 -2.97 0.46
C LEU A 33 8.97 -3.34 0.98
N ILE A 34 9.06 -4.41 1.77
CA ILE A 34 10.31 -4.88 2.34
C ILE A 34 10.95 -5.87 1.36
N ASN A 35 12.11 -5.50 0.80
CA ASN A 35 12.90 -6.39 -0.05
C ASN A 35 13.68 -7.45 0.78
N ALA A 36 14.38 -8.35 0.11
CA ALA A 36 15.11 -9.43 0.79
C ALA A 36 16.25 -8.90 1.70
N SER A 37 16.96 -7.86 1.29
CA SER A 37 18.06 -7.29 2.08
C SER A 37 17.56 -6.62 3.36
N HIS A 38 16.47 -5.86 3.29
CA HIS A 38 15.81 -5.28 4.47
C HIS A 38 15.35 -6.36 5.45
N ARG A 39 14.80 -7.48 4.95
CA ARG A 39 14.42 -8.62 5.81
C ARG A 39 15.63 -9.23 6.52
N ALA A 40 16.72 -9.45 5.80
CA ALA A 40 17.95 -9.99 6.37
C ALA A 40 18.54 -9.06 7.44
N ALA A 41 18.66 -7.76 7.15
CA ALA A 41 19.19 -6.77 8.09
C ALA A 41 18.34 -6.67 9.36
N ARG A 42 17.00 -6.63 9.22
CA ARG A 42 16.08 -6.62 10.37
C ARG A 42 16.20 -7.89 11.22
N LEU A 43 16.38 -9.06 10.59
CA LEU A 43 16.54 -10.32 11.30
C LEU A 43 17.86 -10.37 12.09
N VAL A 44 18.96 -9.89 11.51
CA VAL A 44 20.25 -9.80 12.20
C VAL A 44 20.13 -8.86 13.40
N TRP A 45 19.61 -7.65 13.18
CA TRP A 45 19.43 -6.66 14.25
C TRP A 45 18.57 -7.21 15.40
N ALA A 46 17.44 -7.85 15.09
CA ALA A 46 16.57 -8.44 16.11
C ALA A 46 17.24 -9.57 16.89
N ARG A 47 18.12 -10.35 16.26
CA ARG A 47 18.87 -11.42 16.95
C ARG A 47 19.93 -10.87 17.89
N GLU A 48 20.66 -9.84 17.47
CA GLU A 48 21.66 -9.15 18.30
C GLU A 48 21.04 -8.52 19.54
N HIS A 49 19.85 -7.92 19.40
CA HIS A 49 19.16 -7.19 20.46
C HIS A 49 18.17 -8.06 21.24
N ARG A 50 18.06 -9.37 20.95
CA ARG A 50 17.09 -10.29 21.56
C ARG A 50 17.20 -10.39 23.08
N LYS A 51 18.42 -10.23 23.62
CA LYS A 51 18.72 -10.35 25.05
C LYS A 51 18.74 -9.01 25.79
N TRP A 52 18.45 -7.91 25.09
CA TRP A 52 18.47 -6.58 25.71
C TRP A 52 17.43 -6.47 26.81
N THR A 53 17.87 -5.91 27.92
CA THR A 53 17.03 -5.63 29.09
C THR A 53 16.34 -4.29 28.95
N LEU A 54 15.38 -3.99 29.83
CA LEU A 54 14.73 -2.68 29.88
C LEU A 54 15.73 -1.54 30.10
N GLU A 55 16.81 -1.77 30.85
CA GLU A 55 17.84 -0.76 31.09
C GLU A 55 18.65 -0.46 29.82
N ASP A 56 18.91 -1.48 28.99
CA ASP A 56 19.59 -1.31 27.72
C ASP A 56 18.74 -0.47 26.76
N TRP A 57 17.43 -0.74 26.68
CA TRP A 57 16.51 0.06 25.85
C TRP A 57 16.40 1.52 26.28
N LYS A 58 16.45 1.80 27.59
CA LYS A 58 16.42 3.17 28.13
C LYS A 58 17.64 4.00 27.74
N ARG A 59 18.76 3.36 27.41
CA ARG A 59 19.99 4.04 26.98
C ARG A 59 19.95 4.45 25.51
N VAL A 60 18.98 3.98 24.74
CA VAL A 60 18.84 4.34 23.32
C VAL A 60 18.10 5.67 23.18
N ALA A 61 18.75 6.64 22.54
CA ALA A 61 18.09 7.86 22.07
C ALA A 61 17.48 7.61 20.69
N TRP A 62 16.15 7.64 20.60
CA TRP A 62 15.42 7.51 19.35
C TRP A 62 15.11 8.90 18.78
N SER A 63 15.31 9.07 17.48
CA SER A 63 14.93 10.27 16.74
C SER A 63 14.20 9.87 15.47
N ASP A 64 13.11 10.57 15.16
CA ASP A 64 12.41 10.46 13.88
C ASP A 64 11.73 11.80 13.57
N GLU A 65 11.42 12.03 12.31
CA GLU A 65 10.71 13.21 11.85
C GLU A 65 9.24 12.87 11.56
N SER A 66 8.32 13.64 12.13
CA SER A 66 6.89 13.46 11.86
C SER A 66 6.31 14.71 11.19
N ARG A 67 5.50 14.48 10.15
CA ARG A 67 4.79 15.54 9.44
C ARG A 67 3.39 15.75 10.02
N PHE A 68 3.16 16.91 10.61
CA PHE A 68 1.83 17.33 11.06
C PHE A 68 1.12 18.12 9.94
N ARG A 69 -0.09 17.69 9.56
CA ARG A 69 -0.92 18.38 8.55
C ARG A 69 -2.25 18.78 9.15
N LEU A 70 -2.69 20.02 8.91
CA LEU A 70 -3.95 20.58 9.42
C LEU A 70 -5.19 20.02 8.72
N LEU A 71 -5.05 19.62 7.45
CA LEU A 71 -6.08 18.95 6.66
C LEU A 71 -5.46 17.68 6.08
N HIS A 72 -6.12 16.55 6.25
CA HIS A 72 -5.66 15.25 5.78
C HIS A 72 -6.61 14.73 4.71
N GLU A 73 -6.12 14.51 3.49
CA GLU A 73 -6.81 13.61 2.56
C GLU A 73 -6.80 12.24 3.20
N ASP A 74 -7.94 11.77 3.70
CA ASP A 74 -8.20 10.56 4.51
C ASP A 74 -7.59 9.24 3.98
N GLY A 75 -6.88 9.28 2.84
CA GLY A 75 -6.14 8.18 2.27
C GLY A 75 -7.08 7.04 1.90
N ARG A 76 -8.37 7.36 1.69
CA ARG A 76 -9.41 6.42 1.24
C ARG A 76 -9.29 6.13 -0.25
N LEU A 77 -8.11 6.35 -0.83
CA LEU A 77 -7.79 5.92 -2.17
C LEU A 77 -8.02 4.40 -2.26
N ARG A 78 -8.80 4.02 -3.25
CA ARG A 78 -9.12 2.63 -3.55
C ARG A 78 -8.62 2.35 -4.95
N ILE A 79 -7.89 1.26 -5.09
CA ILE A 79 -7.34 0.80 -6.36
C ILE A 79 -8.13 -0.41 -6.86
N TRP A 80 -8.23 -0.56 -8.16
CA TRP A 80 -8.73 -1.79 -8.78
C TRP A 80 -7.55 -2.73 -9.01
N ARG A 81 -7.64 -3.95 -8.47
CA ARG A 81 -6.60 -4.99 -8.69
C ARG A 81 -7.24 -6.37 -8.73
N GLN A 82 -6.57 -7.32 -9.37
CA GLN A 82 -6.99 -8.72 -9.29
C GLN A 82 -6.61 -9.33 -7.93
N ALA A 83 -7.27 -10.43 -7.55
CA ALA A 83 -7.11 -11.01 -6.20
C ALA A 83 -5.70 -11.55 -5.91
N LEU A 84 -4.99 -12.04 -6.94
CA LEU A 84 -3.67 -12.66 -6.84
C LEU A 84 -2.55 -11.79 -7.42
N GLU A 85 -2.89 -10.59 -7.87
CA GLU A 85 -1.92 -9.64 -8.39
C GLU A 85 -1.09 -9.07 -7.23
N ALA A 86 0.23 -9.14 -7.36
CA ALA A 86 1.13 -8.47 -6.45
C ALA A 86 0.85 -6.95 -6.48
N MET A 87 1.03 -6.27 -5.34
CA MET A 87 0.88 -4.82 -5.31
C MET A 87 1.96 -4.17 -6.18
N ASP A 88 1.52 -3.49 -7.23
CA ASP A 88 2.40 -2.65 -8.04
C ASP A 88 3.04 -1.57 -7.13
N PRO A 89 4.38 -1.39 -7.16
CA PRO A 89 5.04 -0.31 -6.46
C PRO A 89 4.48 1.09 -6.73
N ALA A 90 3.97 1.33 -7.93
CA ALA A 90 3.32 2.59 -8.31
C ALA A 90 1.98 2.83 -7.60
N CYS A 91 1.40 1.78 -7.01
CA CYS A 91 0.15 1.83 -6.24
C CYS A 91 0.39 1.89 -4.71
N GLN A 92 1.60 2.23 -4.27
CA GLN A 92 1.88 2.56 -2.87
C GLN A 92 1.41 4.00 -2.58
N ALA A 93 0.87 4.21 -1.38
CA ALA A 93 0.38 5.51 -0.93
C ALA A 93 1.47 6.32 -0.23
#